data_AF-A0A7R8H2F3-F1
#
_entry.id   AF-A0A7R8H2F3-F1
#
_cell.length_a   1.000
_cell.length_b   1.000
_cell.length_c   1.000
_cell.angle_alpha   90.00
_cell.angle_beta   90.00
_cell.angle_gamma   90.00
#
_symmetry.space_group_name_H-M   'P 1'
#
loop_
_entity.id
_entity.type
_entity.pdbx_description
1 polymer ?
#
loop_
_entity_poly.entity_id
_entity_poly.type
_entity_poly.pdbx_seq_one_letter_code
_entity_poly.pdbx_strand_id
1 'polypeptide(L)'
;MGCGSVFKYVVFLAHFVFFCLGIALISIGAYLGNRMESYFDFEGNSYFAGSFVIIGIGIVILIISFFGCCGMCMGERLPHANPWIPPFPSHPDGNRSYMDKYNKPDFEQVTKEWNHLQIDFACCGTNDYKEWFNSSYARIPDSCCKTVSDQCAKDITIDSDPSAINTEGCIKEFNRIISDNQSSVIGVGVGLLLFELLGIIIACCYGNNFSDSYV
;
A
#
# COMPACT_ATOMS: atom_id res chain seq x y z
N MET A 1 6.58 20.86 36.61
CA MET A 1 5.87 20.11 35.56
C MET A 1 6.53 18.76 35.46
N GLY A 2 5.88 17.71 35.95
CA GLY A 2 6.52 16.40 36.16
C GLY A 2 6.95 15.74 34.85
N CYS A 3 8.09 15.03 34.90
CA CYS A 3 8.67 14.25 33.82
C CYS A 3 7.68 13.27 33.15
N GLY A 4 6.66 12.81 33.88
CA GLY A 4 5.62 11.91 33.38
C GLY A 4 4.55 12.56 32.53
N SER A 5 4.35 13.87 32.64
CA SER A 5 3.46 14.59 31.72
C SER A 5 4.12 14.68 30.34
N VAL A 6 5.41 15.03 30.28
CA VAL A 6 6.17 15.12 29.03
C VAL A 6 6.18 13.77 28.30
N PHE A 7 6.39 12.67 29.01
CA PHE A 7 6.37 11.32 28.43
C PHE A 7 5.03 10.98 27.74
N LYS A 8 3.91 11.24 28.42
CA LYS A 8 2.57 11.02 27.84
C LYS A 8 2.36 11.85 26.58
N TYR A 9 2.82 13.11 26.57
CA TYR A 9 2.74 13.97 25.38
C TYR A 9 3.62 13.48 24.23
N VAL A 10 4.83 12.98 24.51
CA VAL A 10 5.75 12.46 23.47
C VAL A 10 5.19 11.20 22.82
N VAL A 11 4.66 10.26 23.61
CA VAL A 11 4.05 9.03 23.09
C VAL A 11 2.76 9.33 22.34
N PHE A 12 1.91 10.23 22.87
CA PHE A 12 0.71 10.70 22.17
C PHE A 12 1.06 11.37 20.84
N LEU A 13 2.07 12.25 20.82
CA LEU A 13 2.52 12.92 19.60
C LEU A 13 3.05 11.92 18.58
N ALA A 14 3.86 10.94 19.01
CA ALA A 14 4.39 9.91 18.12
C ALA A 14 3.26 9.05 17.50
N HIS A 15 2.30 8.58 18.29
CA HIS A 15 1.15 7.83 17.76
C HIS A 15 0.24 8.70 16.89
N PHE A 16 0.10 9.99 17.19
CA PHE A 16 -0.64 10.92 16.34
C PHE A 16 0.06 11.12 14.99
N VAL A 17 1.39 11.20 14.96
CA VAL A 17 2.18 11.24 13.73
C VAL A 17 1.98 9.95 12.93
N PHE A 18 2.09 8.77 13.56
CA PHE A 18 1.82 7.49 12.88
C PHE A 18 0.37 7.35 12.41
N PHE A 19 -0.58 7.91 13.15
CA PHE A 19 -1.98 7.97 12.75
C PHE A 19 -2.15 8.82 11.48
N CYS A 20 -1.56 10.02 11.44
CA CYS A 20 -1.55 10.87 10.24
C CYS A 20 -0.86 10.19 9.05
N LEU A 21 0.28 9.51 9.29
CA LEU A 21 0.97 8.72 8.26
C LEU A 21 0.13 7.54 7.78
N GLY A 22 -0.62 6.87 8.66
CA GLY A 22 -1.56 5.81 8.31
C GLY A 22 -2.70 6.33 7.44
N ILE A 23 -3.32 7.47 7.79
CA ILE A 23 -4.32 8.12 6.93
C ILE A 23 -3.70 8.49 5.58
N ALA A 24 -2.50 9.05 5.57
CA ALA A 24 -1.81 9.39 4.34
C ALA A 24 -1.54 8.15 3.48
N LEU A 25 -1.07 7.04 4.05
CA LEU A 25 -0.83 5.78 3.34
C LEU A 25 -2.12 5.14 2.82
N ILE A 26 -3.21 5.19 3.57
CA ILE A 26 -4.53 4.73 3.08
C ILE A 26 -5.04 5.66 1.99
N SER A 27 -4.89 6.97 2.15
CA SER A 27 -5.33 7.94 1.13
C SER A 27 -4.51 7.78 -0.13
N ILE A 28 -3.21 7.56 -0.03
CA ILE A 28 -2.32 7.31 -1.16
C ILE A 28 -2.61 5.92 -1.75
N GLY A 29 -2.77 4.88 -0.94
CA GLY A 29 -3.05 3.52 -1.41
C GLY A 29 -4.45 3.38 -2.03
N ALA A 30 -5.44 4.09 -1.51
CA ALA A 30 -6.78 4.20 -2.10
C ALA A 30 -6.77 5.16 -3.29
N TYR A 31 -6.00 6.24 -3.27
CA TYR A 31 -5.82 7.12 -4.41
C TYR A 31 -5.10 6.42 -5.55
N LEU A 32 -4.12 5.56 -5.26
CA LEU A 32 -3.44 4.65 -6.18
C LEU A 32 -4.19 3.33 -6.32
N GLY A 33 -5.30 3.11 -5.63
CA GLY A 33 -6.13 1.90 -5.74
C GLY A 33 -7.26 2.20 -6.71
N ASN A 34 -7.92 3.34 -6.46
CA ASN A 34 -8.76 4.13 -7.35
C ASN A 34 -7.91 4.92 -8.37
N ARG A 35 -6.61 4.71 -8.39
CA ARG A 35 -5.82 5.04 -9.56
C ARG A 35 -4.85 3.90 -9.92
N MET A 36 -5.02 2.64 -9.45
CA MET A 36 -4.38 1.41 -9.98
C MET A 36 -5.26 0.12 -10.28
N GLU A 37 -6.55 0.02 -9.90
CA GLU A 37 -7.64 -0.93 -10.36
C GLU A 37 -7.65 -1.42 -11.84
N SER A 38 -6.87 -0.98 -12.84
CA SER A 38 -6.72 -1.80 -14.06
C SER A 38 -5.53 -2.76 -14.05
N TYR A 39 -4.42 -2.47 -13.39
CA TYR A 39 -3.31 -3.36 -12.96
C TYR A 39 -3.09 -4.82 -13.41
N PHE A 40 -4.09 -5.69 -13.30
CA PHE A 40 -3.80 -7.11 -13.04
C PHE A 40 -4.80 -8.08 -13.61
N ASP A 41 -4.50 -8.60 -14.78
CA ASP A 41 -4.58 -10.05 -14.94
C ASP A 41 -3.89 -10.35 -16.25
N PHE A 42 -2.70 -10.94 -16.16
CA PHE A 42 -2.61 -12.38 -16.26
C PHE A 42 -1.32 -12.80 -15.52
N GLU A 43 -1.35 -13.95 -14.86
CA GLU A 43 -0.20 -14.76 -14.44
C GLU A 43 0.80 -14.32 -13.32
N GLY A 44 0.38 -13.66 -12.21
CA GLY A 44 1.10 -13.91 -10.92
C GLY A 44 1.28 -12.83 -9.83
N ASN A 45 0.22 -12.44 -9.11
CA ASN A 45 0.23 -12.17 -7.64
C ASN A 45 0.91 -10.96 -6.96
N SER A 46 1.58 -10.00 -7.61
CA SER A 46 2.46 -9.06 -6.86
C SER A 46 2.02 -7.61 -6.60
N TYR A 47 1.10 -6.97 -7.35
CA TYR A 47 0.71 -5.57 -7.02
C TYR A 47 -0.75 -5.22 -6.83
N PHE A 48 -1.69 -6.05 -7.29
CA PHE A 48 -3.01 -6.06 -6.64
C PHE A 48 -2.81 -6.41 -5.15
N ALA A 49 -1.87 -7.31 -4.87
CA ALA A 49 -1.31 -7.44 -3.52
C ALA A 49 -0.74 -6.09 -3.03
N GLY A 50 0.11 -5.41 -3.79
CA GLY A 50 0.73 -4.11 -3.46
C GLY A 50 -0.19 -3.00 -2.92
N SER A 51 -1.20 -2.53 -3.66
CA SER A 51 -2.09 -1.45 -3.16
C SER A 51 -2.93 -1.91 -1.97
N PHE A 52 -3.42 -3.16 -1.98
CA PHE A 52 -4.13 -3.74 -0.83
C PHE A 52 -3.22 -3.99 0.37
N VAL A 53 -1.94 -4.24 0.14
CA VAL A 53 -0.89 -4.33 1.16
C VAL A 53 -0.59 -2.95 1.71
N ILE A 54 -0.50 -1.89 0.90
CA ILE A 54 -0.30 -0.50 1.37
C ILE A 54 -1.52 -0.04 2.19
N ILE A 55 -2.74 -0.29 1.70
CA ILE A 55 -3.97 0.00 2.44
C ILE A 55 -4.04 -0.84 3.71
N GLY A 56 -3.72 -2.13 3.63
CA GLY A 56 -3.68 -3.05 4.77
C GLY A 56 -2.68 -2.62 5.83
N ILE A 57 -1.46 -2.26 5.43
CA ILE A 57 -0.42 -1.69 6.31
C ILE A 57 -0.93 -0.39 6.93
N GLY A 58 -1.53 0.51 6.14
CA GLY A 58 -2.11 1.75 6.64
C GLY A 58 -3.24 1.53 7.66
N ILE A 59 -4.11 0.55 7.43
CA ILE A 59 -5.19 0.15 8.35
C ILE A 59 -4.60 -0.43 9.64
N VAL A 60 -3.60 -1.30 9.55
CA VAL A 60 -2.92 -1.88 10.72
C VAL A 60 -2.23 -0.78 11.53
N ILE A 61 -1.52 0.15 10.87
CA ILE A 61 -0.89 1.31 11.53
C ILE A 61 -1.95 2.19 12.19
N LEU A 62 -3.09 2.44 11.54
CA LEU A 62 -4.20 3.20 12.11
C LEU A 62 -4.79 2.52 13.35
N ILE A 63 -5.02 1.21 13.29
CA ILE A 63 -5.56 0.43 14.39
C ILE A 63 -4.60 0.45 15.59
N ILE A 64 -3.30 0.18 15.36
CA ILE A 64 -2.27 0.22 16.39
C ILE A 64 -2.15 1.63 16.99
N SER A 65 -2.17 2.67 16.16
CA SER A 65 -2.06 4.07 16.61
C SER A 65 -3.31 4.55 17.35
N PHE A 66 -4.50 4.10 16.93
CA PHE A 66 -5.76 4.38 17.59
C PHE A 66 -5.83 3.72 18.96
N PHE A 67 -5.41 2.46 19.08
CA PHE A 67 -5.32 1.77 20.37
C PHE A 67 -4.18 2.30 21.26
N GLY A 68 -3.11 2.86 20.70
CA GLY A 68 -2.10 3.61 21.44
C GLY A 68 -2.65 4.91 22.06
N CYS A 69 -3.54 5.60 21.33
CA CYS A 69 -4.25 6.78 21.80
C CYS A 69 -5.31 6.42 22.86
N CYS A 70 -6.14 5.39 22.62
CA CYS A 70 -7.17 4.94 23.56
C CYS A 70 -6.61 4.23 24.79
N GLY A 71 -5.49 3.52 24.67
CA GLY A 71 -4.82 2.80 25.77
C GLY A 71 -4.24 3.74 26.82
N MET A 72 -3.85 4.97 26.45
CA MET A 72 -3.41 5.99 27.40
C MET A 72 -4.56 6.85 27.97
N CYS A 73 -5.74 6.82 27.32
CA CYS A 73 -6.98 7.37 27.85
C CYS A 73 -7.69 6.42 28.85
N MET A 74 -7.38 5.13 28.83
CA MET A 74 -7.81 4.19 29.88
C MET A 74 -6.81 4.10 31.03
N GLY A 75 -6.45 5.26 31.56
CA GLY A 75 -6.00 5.39 32.94
C GLY A 75 -7.18 5.85 33.78
N GLU A 76 -7.83 4.89 34.43
CA GLU A 76 -8.98 4.99 35.36
C GLU A 76 -10.40 4.98 34.74
N ARG A 77 -11.08 3.84 34.96
CA ARG A 77 -12.54 3.53 34.89
C ARG A 77 -13.17 3.17 33.54
N LEU A 78 -13.28 1.86 33.29
CA LEU A 78 -14.41 1.25 32.57
C LEU A 78 -15.69 1.35 33.42
N PRO A 79 -16.89 1.52 32.82
CA PRO A 79 -17.66 0.33 32.47
C PRO A 79 -18.58 0.41 31.22
N HIS A 80 -18.86 -0.79 30.69
CA HIS A 80 -19.93 -1.24 29.78
C HIS A 80 -19.75 -1.21 28.24
N ALA A 81 -20.09 -2.37 27.65
CA ALA A 81 -19.98 -2.80 26.25
C ALA A 81 -20.93 -2.08 25.28
N ASN A 82 -20.55 -1.93 23.99
CA ASN A 82 -21.35 -1.25 22.96
C ASN A 82 -21.77 -2.15 21.75
N PRO A 83 -23.06 -2.22 21.38
CA PRO A 83 -23.61 -3.08 20.30
C PRO A 83 -23.53 -2.60 18.83
N TRP A 84 -22.60 -1.74 18.43
CA TRP A 84 -22.70 -0.96 17.17
C TRP A 84 -21.85 -1.44 15.97
N ILE A 85 -21.48 -2.72 15.89
CA ILE A 85 -20.78 -3.22 14.69
C ILE A 85 -21.78 -3.94 13.77
N PRO A 86 -22.27 -3.30 12.68
CA PRO A 86 -23.01 -4.02 11.65
C PRO A 86 -22.06 -4.89 10.80
N PRO A 87 -22.53 -6.03 10.27
CA PRO A 87 -21.72 -6.89 9.40
C PRO A 87 -21.52 -6.26 8.01
N PHE A 88 -20.30 -6.35 7.47
CA PHE A 88 -19.96 -5.91 6.11
C PHE A 88 -20.61 -6.81 5.04
N PRO A 89 -21.15 -6.26 3.93
CA PRO A 89 -21.63 -7.07 2.80
C PRO A 89 -20.47 -7.50 1.90
N SER A 90 -20.43 -8.78 1.53
CA SER A 90 -19.52 -9.35 0.51
C SER A 90 -20.19 -9.33 -0.86
N HIS A 91 -19.61 -8.65 -1.85
CA HIS A 91 -20.01 -8.78 -3.26
C HIS A 91 -19.27 -9.97 -3.91
N PRO A 92 -19.96 -10.88 -4.60
CA PRO A 92 -19.33 -11.91 -5.42
C PRO A 92 -19.06 -11.32 -6.80
N ASP A 93 -17.91 -11.64 -7.40
CA ASP A 93 -17.70 -11.79 -8.84
C ASP A 93 -16.27 -12.29 -9.09
N GLY A 94 -16.17 -13.55 -9.52
CA GLY A 94 -14.91 -14.25 -9.77
C GLY A 94 -14.33 -14.00 -11.16
N ASN A 95 -13.00 -13.98 -11.21
CA ASN A 95 -12.15 -14.34 -12.35
C ASN A 95 -12.37 -13.58 -13.68
N ARG A 96 -12.34 -12.24 -13.66
CA ARG A 96 -12.21 -11.42 -14.88
C ARG A 96 -10.90 -10.67 -14.86
N SER A 97 -10.20 -10.70 -16.00
CA SER A 97 -8.90 -10.09 -16.09
C SER A 97 -8.97 -8.59 -15.77
N TYR A 98 -8.26 -7.98 -14.80
CA TYR A 98 -8.28 -6.51 -14.70
C TYR A 98 -7.76 -5.82 -15.98
N MET A 99 -6.98 -6.52 -16.84
CA MET A 99 -6.67 -6.05 -18.21
C MET A 99 -7.92 -5.98 -19.11
N ASP A 100 -8.93 -6.82 -18.89
CA ASP A 100 -10.19 -6.80 -19.66
C ASP A 100 -11.01 -5.53 -19.44
N LYS A 101 -10.81 -4.86 -18.31
CA LYS A 101 -11.48 -3.60 -17.98
C LYS A 101 -10.77 -2.38 -18.58
N TYR A 102 -9.60 -2.55 -19.20
CA TYR A 102 -8.86 -1.45 -19.82
C TYR A 102 -9.64 -0.85 -21.01
N ASN A 103 -9.64 0.48 -21.10
CA ASN A 103 -10.33 1.27 -22.11
C ASN A 103 -11.86 1.01 -22.16
N LYS A 104 -12.48 0.69 -21.02
CA LYS A 104 -13.94 0.57 -20.87
C LYS A 104 -14.54 1.83 -20.23
N PRO A 105 -15.72 2.30 -20.66
CA PRO A 105 -16.32 3.55 -20.16
C PRO A 105 -16.69 3.47 -18.68
N ASP A 106 -17.13 2.31 -18.19
CA ASP A 106 -17.46 2.10 -16.77
C ASP A 106 -16.22 1.93 -15.88
N PHE A 107 -15.03 1.86 -16.49
CA PHE A 107 -13.76 1.57 -15.85
C PHE A 107 -12.66 2.51 -16.42
N GLU A 108 -12.94 3.81 -16.46
CA GLU A 108 -11.95 4.81 -16.87
C GLU A 108 -10.83 4.93 -15.84
N GLN A 109 -11.19 4.85 -14.55
CA GLN A 109 -10.30 4.85 -13.40
C GLN A 109 -9.15 3.91 -13.69
N VAL A 110 -9.47 2.63 -13.69
CA VAL A 110 -8.88 1.46 -14.34
C VAL A 110 -7.94 1.88 -15.48
N THR A 111 -8.37 2.50 -16.56
CA THR A 111 -7.42 2.82 -17.66
C THR A 111 -6.24 3.73 -17.25
N LYS A 112 -6.49 4.71 -16.38
CA LYS A 112 -5.49 5.71 -15.92
C LYS A 112 -4.38 5.09 -15.08
N GLU A 113 -4.81 4.14 -14.29
CA GLU A 113 -4.03 3.22 -13.49
C GLU A 113 -3.14 2.41 -14.37
N TRP A 114 -3.73 1.94 -15.50
CA TRP A 114 -2.92 1.23 -16.43
C TRP A 114 -1.72 2.05 -16.94
N ASN A 115 -1.98 3.32 -17.15
CA ASN A 115 -0.94 4.15 -17.71
C ASN A 115 0.13 4.47 -16.68
N HIS A 116 -0.26 4.76 -15.43
CA HIS A 116 0.70 5.12 -14.40
C HIS A 116 1.67 3.98 -14.05
N LEU A 117 1.19 2.73 -13.87
CA LEU A 117 2.10 1.67 -13.43
C LEU A 117 3.14 1.34 -14.51
N GLN A 118 2.73 1.30 -15.79
CA GLN A 118 3.62 1.01 -16.93
C GLN A 118 4.73 2.06 -17.05
N ILE A 119 4.34 3.32 -16.88
CA ILE A 119 5.24 4.46 -17.02
C ILE A 119 6.19 4.54 -15.85
N ASP A 120 5.68 4.49 -14.61
CA ASP A 120 6.47 4.69 -13.40
C ASP A 120 7.46 3.54 -13.16
N PHE A 121 7.07 2.32 -13.52
CA PHE A 121 7.92 1.13 -13.35
C PHE A 121 8.60 0.66 -14.64
N ALA A 122 8.45 1.38 -15.76
CA ALA A 122 9.04 1.04 -17.06
C ALA A 122 8.84 -0.44 -17.44
N CYS A 123 7.62 -0.92 -17.34
CA CYS A 123 7.21 -2.31 -17.58
C CYS A 123 6.00 -2.37 -18.53
N CYS A 124 5.55 -3.56 -18.93
CA CYS A 124 4.35 -3.73 -19.76
C CYS A 124 3.66 -5.07 -19.49
N GLY A 125 2.34 -5.01 -19.27
CA GLY A 125 1.58 -6.20 -18.87
C GLY A 125 1.85 -6.59 -17.42
N THR A 126 1.25 -7.69 -16.99
CA THR A 126 1.38 -8.14 -15.61
C THR A 126 2.69 -8.89 -15.41
N ASN A 127 2.91 -9.92 -16.24
CA ASN A 127 4.12 -10.74 -16.26
C ASN A 127 4.82 -10.72 -17.61
N ASP A 128 4.07 -10.48 -18.68
CA ASP A 128 4.61 -10.34 -20.02
C ASP A 128 3.73 -9.37 -20.82
N TYR A 129 4.33 -8.57 -21.71
CA TYR A 129 3.60 -7.63 -22.56
C TYR A 129 2.59 -8.35 -23.48
N LYS A 130 2.82 -9.64 -23.79
CA LYS A 130 1.97 -10.43 -24.69
C LYS A 130 0.55 -10.66 -24.13
N GLU A 131 0.36 -10.53 -22.82
CA GLU A 131 -0.93 -10.69 -22.17
C GLU A 131 -1.97 -9.70 -22.70
N TRP A 132 -1.52 -8.54 -23.20
CA TRP A 132 -2.38 -7.56 -23.86
C TRP A 132 -3.13 -8.10 -25.07
N PHE A 133 -2.54 -9.05 -25.81
CA PHE A 133 -3.20 -9.68 -26.96
C PHE A 133 -4.32 -10.64 -26.56
N ASN A 134 -4.27 -11.19 -25.34
CA ASN A 134 -5.32 -12.07 -24.80
C ASN A 134 -6.40 -11.30 -24.02
N SER A 135 -6.15 -10.03 -23.69
CA SER A 135 -7.13 -9.16 -23.02
C SER A 135 -8.24 -8.72 -23.97
N SER A 136 -9.35 -8.26 -23.41
CA SER A 136 -10.46 -7.62 -24.15
C SER A 136 -10.05 -6.36 -24.94
N TYR A 137 -8.87 -5.78 -24.68
CA TYR A 137 -8.31 -4.67 -25.45
C TYR A 137 -7.53 -5.14 -26.70
N ALA A 138 -6.98 -6.36 -26.67
CA ALA A 138 -6.34 -7.08 -27.79
C ALA A 138 -5.19 -6.34 -28.51
N ARG A 139 -4.62 -5.29 -27.90
CA ARG A 139 -3.49 -4.52 -28.44
C ARG A 139 -2.66 -3.94 -27.30
N ILE A 140 -1.45 -3.50 -27.60
CA ILE A 140 -0.56 -2.90 -26.60
C ILE A 140 -0.93 -1.42 -26.38
N PRO A 141 -1.02 -0.95 -25.12
CA PRO A 141 -1.17 0.47 -24.80
C PRO A 141 0.08 1.30 -25.10
N ASP A 142 -0.11 2.58 -25.39
CA ASP A 142 1.01 3.51 -25.61
C ASP A 142 1.80 3.82 -24.31
N SER A 143 1.22 3.54 -23.14
CA SER A 143 1.92 3.60 -21.85
C SER A 143 3.02 2.55 -21.72
N CYS A 144 2.98 1.45 -22.48
CA CYS A 144 4.06 0.46 -22.55
C CYS A 144 5.31 0.96 -23.29
N CYS A 145 5.25 2.10 -23.98
CA CYS A 145 6.36 2.58 -24.78
C CYS A 145 7.51 3.07 -23.89
N LYS A 146 8.75 2.79 -24.31
CA LYS A 146 9.95 3.32 -23.66
C LYS A 146 9.96 4.85 -23.63
N THR A 147 9.35 5.46 -24.64
CA THR A 147 9.09 6.89 -24.71
C THR A 147 7.63 7.06 -25.10
N VAL A 148 6.84 7.60 -24.19
CA VAL A 148 5.39 7.75 -24.37
C VAL A 148 5.12 8.76 -25.48
N SER A 149 4.52 8.29 -26.57
CA SER A 149 4.02 9.13 -27.66
C SER A 149 2.73 8.54 -28.25
N ASP A 150 1.90 9.37 -28.87
CA ASP A 150 0.66 8.90 -29.49
C ASP A 150 0.95 7.80 -30.52
N GLN A 151 0.25 6.67 -30.42
CA GLN A 151 0.32 5.53 -31.34
C GLN A 151 1.70 4.85 -31.47
N CYS A 152 2.59 5.00 -30.49
CA CYS A 152 3.89 4.30 -30.51
C CYS A 152 3.77 2.78 -30.53
N ALA A 153 2.71 2.21 -29.93
CA ALA A 153 2.50 0.77 -29.85
C ALA A 153 1.62 0.22 -31.00
N LYS A 154 1.21 1.06 -31.95
CA LYS A 154 0.19 0.72 -32.97
C LYS A 154 0.62 -0.39 -33.92
N ASP A 155 1.89 -0.42 -34.32
CA ASP A 155 2.42 -1.38 -35.28
C ASP A 155 3.00 -2.64 -34.60
N ILE A 156 2.90 -2.75 -33.28
CA ILE A 156 3.42 -3.89 -32.52
C ILE A 156 2.41 -5.03 -32.52
N THR A 157 2.81 -6.15 -33.11
CA THR A 157 2.12 -7.46 -33.10
C THR A 157 2.95 -8.50 -32.35
N ILE A 158 2.36 -9.67 -32.09
CA ILE A 158 3.01 -10.78 -31.36
C ILE A 158 4.37 -11.18 -31.96
N ASP A 159 4.52 -11.05 -33.28
CA ASP A 159 5.70 -11.49 -34.03
C ASP A 159 6.59 -10.31 -34.49
N SER A 160 6.21 -9.06 -34.21
CA SER A 160 6.97 -7.86 -34.59
C SER A 160 8.13 -7.59 -33.63
N ASP A 161 9.08 -6.75 -34.05
CA ASP A 161 10.18 -6.28 -33.20
C ASP A 161 9.65 -5.41 -32.04
N PRO A 162 9.79 -5.84 -30.77
CA PRO A 162 9.23 -5.12 -29.62
C PRO A 162 10.15 -4.01 -29.09
N SER A 163 11.12 -3.54 -29.89
CA SER A 163 12.16 -2.59 -29.44
C SER A 163 11.64 -1.24 -28.93
N ALA A 164 10.45 -0.81 -29.36
CA ALA A 164 9.82 0.46 -28.97
C ALA A 164 9.15 0.43 -27.57
N ILE A 165 8.91 -0.76 -27.01
CA ILE A 165 8.16 -0.94 -25.76
C ILE A 165 9.01 -1.57 -24.66
N ASN A 166 8.59 -1.41 -23.42
CA ASN A 166 9.08 -2.21 -22.30
C ASN A 166 8.50 -3.62 -22.45
N THR A 167 9.33 -4.65 -22.50
CA THR A 167 8.88 -6.05 -22.70
C THR A 167 8.71 -6.82 -21.40
N GLU A 168 9.33 -6.34 -20.33
CA GLU A 168 9.28 -7.00 -19.02
C GLU A 168 7.95 -6.72 -18.34
N GLY A 169 7.35 -7.76 -17.77
CA GLY A 169 6.14 -7.63 -16.96
C GLY A 169 6.42 -6.84 -15.69
N CYS A 170 5.41 -6.10 -15.25
CA CYS A 170 5.57 -5.28 -14.06
C CYS A 170 5.99 -6.12 -12.86
N ILE A 171 5.40 -7.30 -12.64
CA ILE A 171 5.63 -8.04 -11.38
C ILE A 171 7.11 -8.37 -11.18
N LYS A 172 7.75 -8.78 -12.27
CA LYS A 172 9.17 -9.07 -12.30
C LYS A 172 10.01 -7.82 -11.99
N GLU A 173 9.64 -6.68 -12.56
CA GLU A 173 10.38 -5.43 -12.38
C GLU A 173 10.27 -4.86 -10.95
N PHE A 174 9.11 -4.97 -10.30
CA PHE A 174 8.99 -4.58 -8.89
C PHE A 174 9.72 -5.50 -7.94
N ASN A 175 9.67 -6.81 -8.21
CA ASN A 175 10.49 -7.75 -7.45
C ASN A 175 11.98 -7.44 -7.63
N ARG A 176 12.39 -7.00 -8.83
CA ARG A 176 13.76 -6.52 -9.09
C ARG A 176 14.10 -5.29 -8.25
N ILE A 177 13.20 -4.30 -8.18
CA ILE A 177 13.38 -3.12 -7.33
C ILE A 177 13.52 -3.51 -5.85
N ILE A 178 12.70 -4.43 -5.36
CA ILE A 178 12.78 -4.92 -3.97
C ILE A 178 14.09 -5.67 -3.74
N SER A 179 14.49 -6.57 -4.65
CA SER A 179 15.72 -7.35 -4.49
C SER A 179 16.95 -6.46 -4.51
N ASP A 180 16.95 -5.43 -5.36
CA ASP A 180 18.05 -4.48 -5.50
C ASP A 180 18.15 -3.56 -4.27
N ASN A 181 17.03 -3.31 -3.57
CA ASN A 181 16.95 -2.41 -2.41
C ASN A 181 16.66 -3.11 -1.08
N GLN A 182 16.82 -4.44 -1.01
CA GLN A 182 16.39 -5.24 0.15
C GLN A 182 17.01 -4.78 1.48
N SER A 183 18.24 -4.25 1.47
CA SER A 183 18.91 -3.74 2.67
C SER A 183 18.22 -2.51 3.27
N SER A 184 17.70 -1.62 2.41
CA SER A 184 16.97 -0.43 2.86
C SER A 184 15.63 -0.81 3.48
N VAL A 185 14.92 -1.77 2.87
CA VAL A 185 13.63 -2.26 3.35
C VAL A 185 13.77 -2.92 4.72
N ILE A 186 14.77 -3.77 4.90
CA ILE A 186 15.06 -4.42 6.19
C ILE A 186 15.45 -3.37 7.24
N GLY A 187 16.24 -2.37 6.86
CA GLY A 187 16.67 -1.29 7.76
C GLY A 187 15.50 -0.50 8.36
N VAL A 188 14.49 -0.17 7.56
CA VAL A 188 13.27 0.51 8.04
C VAL A 188 12.54 -0.35 9.07
N GLY A 189 12.38 -1.64 8.81
CA GLY A 189 11.70 -2.55 9.74
C GLY A 189 12.41 -2.67 11.09
N VAL A 190 13.73 -2.84 11.08
CA VAL A 190 14.53 -2.94 12.32
C VAL A 190 14.50 -1.62 13.11
N GLY A 191 14.59 -0.47 12.42
CA GLY A 191 14.53 0.84 13.05
C GLY A 191 13.21 1.08 13.80
N LEU A 192 12.09 0.67 13.21
CA LEU A 192 10.77 0.78 13.84
C LEU A 192 10.68 -0.09 15.10
N LEU A 193 11.17 -1.33 15.06
CA LEU A 193 11.18 -2.22 16.23
C LEU A 193 12.00 -1.66 17.39
N LEU A 194 13.18 -1.10 17.11
CA LEU A 194 14.04 -0.51 18.14
C LEU A 194 13.40 0.73 18.78
N PHE A 195 12.72 1.55 17.98
CA PHE A 195 12.01 2.73 18.47
C PHE A 195 10.87 2.35 19.42
N GLU A 196 10.09 1.33 19.08
CA GLU A 196 9.01 0.81 19.94
C GLU A 196 9.55 0.23 21.26
N LEU A 197 10.64 -0.54 21.20
CA LEU A 197 11.29 -1.10 22.39
C LEU A 197 11.80 -0.02 23.35
N LEU A 198 12.40 1.06 22.81
CA LEU A 198 12.82 2.20 23.62
C LEU A 198 11.64 2.87 24.31
N GLY A 199 10.49 3.02 23.63
CA GLY A 199 9.25 3.53 24.22
C GLY A 199 8.77 2.70 25.42
N ILE A 200 8.82 1.37 25.32
CA ILE A 200 8.43 0.44 26.39
C ILE A 200 9.39 0.53 27.58
N ILE A 201 10.71 0.51 27.33
CA ILE A 201 11.72 0.59 28.40
C ILE A 201 11.56 1.88 29.19
N ILE A 202 11.39 3.01 28.50
CA ILE A 202 11.20 4.32 29.15
C ILE A 202 9.89 4.34 29.95
N ALA A 203 8.80 3.76 29.43
CA ALA A 203 7.53 3.64 30.16
C ALA A 203 7.68 2.85 31.47
N CYS A 204 8.34 1.69 31.42
CA CYS A 204 8.58 0.82 32.58
C CYS A 204 9.49 1.51 33.62
N CYS A 205 10.58 2.15 33.18
CA CYS A 205 11.47 2.88 34.07
C CYS A 205 10.80 4.10 34.73
N TYR A 206 9.84 4.74 34.04
CA TYR A 206 9.07 5.84 34.62
C TYR A 206 8.02 5.35 35.63
N GLY A 207 7.39 4.20 35.39
CA GLY A 207 6.39 3.61 36.30
C GLY A 207 6.96 3.26 37.69
N ASN A 208 8.18 2.72 37.74
CA ASN A 208 8.81 2.31 39.01
C ASN A 208 9.20 3.50 39.92
N ASN A 209 9.47 4.69 39.34
CA ASN A 209 9.75 5.89 40.13
C ASN A 209 8.49 6.48 40.80
N PHE A 210 7.29 6.14 40.32
CA PHE A 210 6.04 6.65 40.89
C PHE A 210 5.57 5.83 42.09
N SER A 211 5.85 4.51 42.12
CA SER A 211 5.56 3.64 43.27
C SER A 211 6.38 3.97 44.52
N ASP A 212 7.60 4.51 44.35
CA ASP A 212 8.46 4.91 45.48
C ASP A 212 8.05 6.25 46.11
N SER A 213 7.10 6.99 45.51
CA SER A 213 6.62 8.28 46.03
C SER A 213 5.32 8.20 46.84
N TYR A 214 4.74 7.00 46.99
CA TYR A 214 3.51 6.72 47.76
C TYR A 214 3.73 5.72 48.92
N VAL A 215 4.99 5.50 49.32
CA VAL A 215 5.38 4.87 50.60
C VAL A 215 5.98 5.93 51.50
#